data_AF-A0A212D3X5-F1
#
_entry.id   AF-A0A212D3X5-F1
#
_cell.length_a   1.000
_cell.length_b   1.000
_cell.length_c   1.000
_cell.angle_alpha   90.00
_cell.angle_beta   90.00
_cell.angle_gamma   90.00
#
_symmetry.space_group_name_H-M   'P 1'
#
loop_
_entity.id
_entity.type
_entity.pdbx_description
1 polymer ?
#
loop_
_entity_poly.entity_id
_entity_poly.type
_entity_poly.pdbx_seq_one_letter_code
_entity_poly.pdbx_strand_id
1 'polypeptide(L)'
;MQGVCVLLLLGLRLQLSLGFIPVEEENPAFWNHQAAQALDVAKKLQPIQTAAKNVILFLGDGMGVPTVTATRILKGQMNGKLGPETPLAMDQFPYVALSKTYNVDRQVPDSAGTATAYLCGVKGNYRTIGVSAAARYNQCNTTSGNEVTSVMNRAKKAGKSVGVVTTSRVQHASPAGAYAHTVNRNWYSDADLPADAQTYGCQDIATQLVNNMDIDVRHVILGGGRMYMFPEGTPDPEYPYDVNQTGVRKDKRNLVQEWQAKHQGAQYVWNRTELLQAASDSSVTHLMGLFEPADMKYNVQQDHTMDPTLEEMTEAALQVLSRNPRGFYLFVE
;
A
#
# COMPACT_ATOMS: atom_id res chain seq x y z
N MET A 1 -65.57 -13.42 -39.56
CA MET A 1 -65.23 -12.60 -38.37
C MET A 1 -63.74 -12.37 -38.38
N GLN A 2 -63.34 -11.17 -38.81
CA GLN A 2 -61.95 -10.74 -38.96
C GLN A 2 -61.33 -10.48 -37.58
N GLY A 3 -60.08 -10.92 -37.42
CA GLY A 3 -59.30 -10.78 -36.20
C GLY A 3 -58.73 -9.38 -35.98
N VAL A 4 -58.31 -9.13 -34.74
CA VAL A 4 -57.21 -8.21 -34.39
C VAL A 4 -56.56 -8.77 -33.12
N CYS A 5 -55.37 -9.35 -33.27
CA CYS A 5 -54.49 -9.64 -32.14
C CYS A 5 -53.53 -8.45 -32.02
N VAL A 6 -53.74 -7.59 -31.01
CA VAL A 6 -52.91 -6.41 -30.76
C VAL A 6 -51.61 -6.88 -30.10
N LEU A 7 -50.53 -6.94 -30.87
CA LEU A 7 -49.17 -7.05 -30.37
C LEU A 7 -48.77 -5.71 -29.72
N LEU A 8 -48.61 -5.71 -28.39
CA LEU A 8 -47.92 -4.64 -27.66
C LEU A 8 -46.41 -4.72 -27.99
N LEU A 9 -45.99 -4.00 -29.02
CA LEU A 9 -44.59 -3.61 -29.20
C LEU A 9 -44.29 -2.48 -28.22
N LEU A 10 -43.93 -2.83 -26.99
CA LEU A 10 -43.23 -1.93 -26.07
C LEU A 10 -41.92 -1.54 -26.75
N GLY A 11 -41.88 -0.32 -27.30
CA GLY A 11 -40.69 0.27 -27.86
C GLY A 11 -39.60 0.37 -26.80
N LEU A 12 -38.68 -0.60 -26.79
CA LEU A 12 -37.31 -0.34 -26.39
C LEU A 12 -36.79 0.70 -27.38
N ARG A 13 -36.93 1.99 -27.04
CA ARG A 13 -36.05 3.00 -27.59
C ARG A 13 -34.65 2.59 -27.16
N LEU A 14 -33.86 2.04 -28.08
CA LEU A 14 -32.41 2.16 -27.98
C LEU A 14 -32.15 3.65 -27.78
N GLN A 15 -31.86 4.07 -26.55
CA GLN A 15 -31.13 5.31 -26.35
C GLN A 15 -29.77 5.06 -26.97
N LEU A 16 -29.63 5.41 -28.24
CA LEU A 16 -28.32 5.70 -28.81
C LEU A 16 -27.70 6.75 -27.90
N SER A 17 -26.75 6.35 -27.07
CA SER A 17 -25.86 7.27 -26.40
C SER A 17 -25.02 7.93 -27.50
N LEU A 18 -25.55 8.99 -28.10
CA LEU A 18 -24.77 9.88 -28.93
C LEU A 18 -23.65 10.41 -28.03
N GLY A 19 -22.41 10.00 -28.31
CA GLY A 19 -21.25 10.50 -27.59
C GLY A 19 -21.20 12.02 -27.73
N PHE A 20 -21.04 12.72 -26.61
CA PHE A 20 -20.82 14.16 -26.62
C PHE A 20 -19.40 14.40 -27.15
N ILE A 21 -19.28 15.11 -28.28
CA ILE A 21 -18.00 15.50 -28.86
C ILE A 21 -17.77 16.98 -28.49
N PRO A 22 -16.72 17.32 -27.74
CA PRO A 22 -16.34 18.72 -27.54
C PRO A 22 -16.11 19.41 -28.89
N VAL A 23 -16.63 20.63 -29.06
CA VAL A 23 -16.53 21.39 -30.31
C VAL A 23 -15.07 21.62 -30.71
N GLU A 24 -14.17 21.75 -29.74
CA GLU A 24 -12.73 21.87 -29.96
C GLU A 24 -12.09 20.60 -30.55
N GLU A 25 -12.59 19.41 -30.19
CA GLU A 25 -12.06 18.12 -30.66
C GLU A 25 -12.54 17.76 -32.07
N GLU A 26 -13.58 18.42 -32.57
CA GLU A 26 -14.02 18.30 -33.97
C GLU A 26 -12.97 18.84 -34.97
N ASN A 27 -12.12 19.78 -34.53
CA ASN A 27 -11.11 20.40 -35.38
C ASN A 27 -9.79 19.61 -35.37
N PRO A 28 -9.29 19.10 -36.52
CA PRO A 28 -7.99 18.41 -36.59
C PRO A 28 -6.80 19.21 -36.05
N ALA A 29 -6.88 20.55 -36.07
CA ALA A 29 -5.85 21.41 -35.50
C ALA A 29 -5.64 21.18 -33.99
N PHE A 30 -6.68 20.82 -33.24
CA PHE A 30 -6.60 20.49 -31.82
C PHE A 30 -5.67 19.31 -31.58
N TRP A 31 -5.92 18.19 -32.27
CA TRP A 31 -5.13 16.96 -32.17
C TRP A 31 -3.68 17.16 -32.65
N ASN A 32 -3.49 17.89 -33.76
CA ASN A 32 -2.16 18.21 -34.27
C ASN A 32 -1.36 19.07 -33.28
N HIS A 33 -2.01 20.04 -32.64
CA HIS A 33 -1.37 20.89 -31.63
C HIS A 33 -0.97 20.08 -30.39
N GLN A 34 -1.86 19.23 -29.88
CA GLN A 34 -1.58 18.35 -28.74
C GLN A 34 -0.42 17.39 -29.04
N ALA A 35 -0.41 16.79 -30.23
CA ALA A 35 0.68 15.91 -30.66
C ALA A 35 2.02 16.64 -30.80
N ALA A 36 2.01 17.86 -31.37
CA ALA A 36 3.22 18.69 -31.47
C ALA A 36 3.80 19.03 -30.09
N GLN A 37 2.95 19.40 -29.12
CA GLN A 37 3.36 19.64 -27.74
C GLN A 37 3.95 18.39 -27.09
N ALA A 38 3.32 17.22 -27.27
CA ALA A 38 3.82 15.96 -26.73
C ALA A 38 5.20 15.59 -27.31
N LEU A 39 5.41 15.80 -28.62
CA LEU A 39 6.71 15.60 -29.26
C LEU A 39 7.77 16.57 -28.71
N ASP A 40 7.41 17.82 -28.46
CA ASP A 40 8.34 18.80 -27.88
C ASP A 40 8.73 18.46 -26.45
N VAL A 41 7.81 17.93 -25.65
CA VAL A 41 8.12 17.38 -24.31
C VAL A 41 9.04 16.17 -24.43
N ALA A 42 8.73 15.22 -25.31
CA ALA A 42 9.52 14.00 -25.51
C ALA A 42 10.96 14.30 -25.95
N LYS A 43 11.16 15.27 -26.86
CA LYS A 43 12.51 15.70 -27.32
C LYS A 43 13.35 16.32 -26.20
N LYS A 44 12.72 16.96 -25.22
CA LYS A 44 13.39 17.64 -24.10
C LYS A 44 13.70 16.70 -22.93
N LEU A 45 13.14 15.49 -22.92
CA LEU A 45 13.38 14.52 -21.87
C LEU A 45 14.86 14.09 -21.86
N GLN A 46 15.52 14.28 -20.72
CA GLN A 46 16.92 13.90 -20.51
C GLN A 46 17.03 12.95 -19.32
N PRO A 47 17.93 11.95 -19.37
CA PRO A 47 18.19 11.09 -18.23
C PRO A 47 18.85 11.87 -17.10
N ILE A 48 18.39 11.64 -15.87
CA ILE A 48 19.03 12.17 -14.67
C ILE A 48 20.22 11.26 -14.33
N GLN A 49 21.45 11.73 -14.59
CA GLN A 49 22.69 10.95 -14.43
C GLN A 49 23.27 11.00 -13.00
N THR A 50 22.43 11.22 -12.00
CA THR A 50 22.83 11.32 -10.59
C THR A 50 22.13 10.24 -9.77
N ALA A 51 22.76 9.80 -8.68
CA ALA A 51 22.14 8.86 -7.75
C ALA A 51 20.90 9.49 -7.07
N ALA A 52 19.85 8.69 -6.85
CA ALA A 52 18.66 9.12 -6.14
C ALA A 52 18.93 9.22 -4.64
N LYS A 53 18.73 10.42 -4.06
CA LYS A 53 18.75 10.60 -2.60
C LYS A 53 17.56 9.91 -1.93
N ASN A 54 16.39 10.02 -2.54
CA ASN A 54 15.13 9.48 -2.02
C ASN A 54 14.53 8.49 -3.01
N VAL A 55 13.88 7.45 -2.51
CA VAL A 55 13.16 6.47 -3.32
C VAL A 55 11.74 6.38 -2.79
N ILE A 56 10.75 6.53 -3.66
CA ILE A 56 9.33 6.37 -3.33
C ILE A 56 8.75 5.33 -4.27
N LEU A 57 8.08 4.32 -3.71
CA LEU A 57 7.32 3.34 -4.45
C LEU A 57 5.84 3.45 -4.07
N PHE A 58 5.02 3.90 -5.01
CA PHE A 58 3.57 3.84 -4.92
C PHE A 58 3.08 2.51 -5.52
N LEU A 59 2.29 1.76 -4.77
CA LEU A 59 1.79 0.45 -5.16
C LEU A 59 0.26 0.43 -5.05
N GLY A 60 -0.43 0.47 -6.19
CA GLY A 60 -1.87 0.21 -6.22
C GLY A 60 -2.15 -1.29 -6.26
N ASP A 61 -2.53 -1.90 -5.14
CA ASP A 61 -2.84 -3.34 -5.11
C ASP A 61 -4.07 -3.62 -6.01
N GLY A 62 -3.93 -4.59 -6.92
CA GLY A 62 -4.92 -4.90 -7.95
C GLY A 62 -5.11 -3.82 -9.03
N MET A 63 -4.30 -2.77 -9.07
CA MET A 63 -4.45 -1.64 -10.01
C MET A 63 -3.86 -1.95 -11.40
N GLY A 64 -4.51 -2.87 -12.13
CA GLY A 64 -4.18 -3.18 -13.52
C GLY A 64 -4.52 -2.03 -14.50
N VAL A 65 -4.09 -2.17 -15.76
CA VAL A 65 -4.38 -1.19 -16.84
C VAL A 65 -5.88 -0.85 -16.97
N PRO A 66 -6.83 -1.81 -16.85
CA PRO A 66 -8.25 -1.50 -16.86
C PRO A 66 -8.66 -0.59 -15.68
N THR A 67 -8.17 -0.88 -14.47
CA THR A 67 -8.42 -0.08 -13.27
C THR A 67 -7.91 1.35 -13.46
N VAL A 68 -6.68 1.53 -13.96
CA VAL A 68 -6.10 2.86 -14.23
C VAL A 68 -7.00 3.66 -15.18
N THR A 69 -7.48 3.06 -16.27
CA THR A 69 -8.30 3.77 -17.26
C THR A 69 -9.70 4.09 -16.73
N ALA A 70 -10.32 3.17 -15.99
CA ALA A 70 -11.60 3.43 -15.32
C ALA A 70 -11.47 4.56 -14.29
N THR A 71 -10.41 4.56 -13.48
CA THR A 71 -10.12 5.62 -12.50
C THR A 71 -9.85 6.96 -13.18
N ARG A 72 -9.16 6.99 -14.33
CA ARG A 72 -8.95 8.21 -15.13
C ARG A 72 -10.28 8.86 -15.51
N ILE A 73 -11.19 8.05 -16.08
CA ILE A 73 -12.52 8.52 -16.50
C ILE A 73 -13.30 9.04 -15.28
N LEU A 74 -13.36 8.26 -14.20
CA LEU A 74 -14.07 8.65 -12.98
C LEU A 74 -13.52 9.96 -12.41
N LYS A 75 -12.20 10.09 -12.27
CA LYS A 75 -11.56 11.29 -11.71
C LYS A 75 -11.79 12.52 -12.59
N GLY A 76 -11.74 12.37 -13.92
CA GLY A 76 -12.08 13.45 -14.84
C GLY A 76 -13.54 13.91 -14.67
N GLN A 77 -14.48 12.98 -14.61
CA GLN A 77 -15.91 13.28 -14.43
C GLN A 77 -16.21 13.95 -13.09
N MET A 78 -15.57 13.50 -12.00
CA MET A 78 -15.66 14.15 -10.69
C MET A 78 -15.15 15.60 -10.70
N ASN A 79 -14.25 15.93 -11.62
CA ASN A 79 -13.72 17.28 -11.83
C ASN A 79 -14.45 18.07 -12.93
N GLY A 80 -15.65 17.64 -13.33
CA GLY A 80 -16.46 18.32 -14.35
C GLY A 80 -15.92 18.22 -15.77
N LYS A 81 -15.06 17.24 -16.05
CA LYS A 81 -14.53 16.91 -17.39
C LYS A 81 -15.27 15.70 -17.97
N LEU A 82 -15.03 15.36 -19.24
CA LEU A 82 -15.70 14.20 -19.85
C LEU A 82 -15.14 12.87 -19.32
N GLY A 83 -13.86 12.87 -18.95
CA GLY A 83 -13.22 11.76 -18.27
C GLY A 83 -11.91 11.34 -18.93
N PRO A 84 -11.97 10.61 -20.06
CA PRO A 84 -10.82 9.90 -20.62
C PRO A 84 -9.64 10.80 -21.03
N GLU A 85 -9.91 12.05 -21.37
CA GLU A 85 -8.95 13.07 -21.77
C GLU A 85 -8.18 13.69 -20.60
N THR A 86 -8.68 13.53 -19.37
CA THR A 86 -8.09 14.14 -18.17
C THR A 86 -7.00 13.23 -17.58
N PRO A 87 -5.71 13.60 -17.63
CA PRO A 87 -4.64 12.73 -17.14
C PRO A 87 -4.67 12.60 -15.61
N LEU A 88 -4.40 11.38 -15.12
CA LEU A 88 -4.06 11.14 -13.72
C LEU A 88 -2.66 11.70 -13.40
N ALA A 89 -2.36 11.86 -12.11
CA ALA A 89 -1.00 12.22 -11.69
C ALA A 89 0.05 11.20 -12.16
N MET A 90 -0.30 9.90 -12.17
CA MET A 90 0.58 8.84 -12.67
C MET A 90 0.78 8.87 -14.19
N ASP A 91 -0.15 9.44 -14.97
CA ASP A 91 -0.03 9.53 -16.43
C ASP A 91 1.04 10.56 -16.86
N GLN A 92 1.46 11.42 -15.94
CA GLN A 92 2.48 12.45 -16.18
C GLN A 92 3.90 11.91 -15.98
N PHE A 93 4.05 10.65 -15.53
CA PHE A 93 5.37 10.04 -15.38
C PHE A 93 5.99 9.80 -16.77
N PRO A 94 7.25 10.23 -17.02
CA PRO A 94 7.82 10.23 -18.36
C PRO A 94 8.29 8.85 -18.85
N TYR A 95 8.40 7.87 -17.97
CA TYR A 95 8.89 6.52 -18.28
C TYR A 95 7.83 5.48 -17.90
N VAL A 96 7.46 4.64 -18.85
CA VAL A 96 6.46 3.58 -18.68
C VAL A 96 7.05 2.25 -19.10
N ALA A 97 6.77 1.21 -18.33
CA ALA A 97 7.14 -0.17 -18.63
C ALA A 97 6.01 -1.13 -18.26
N LEU A 98 5.99 -2.30 -18.90
CA LEU A 98 5.11 -3.40 -18.52
C LEU A 98 5.85 -4.36 -17.59
N SER A 99 5.19 -4.78 -16.51
CA SER A 99 5.74 -5.72 -15.54
C SER A 99 5.08 -7.09 -15.66
N LYS A 100 5.89 -8.16 -15.73
CA LYS A 100 5.41 -9.56 -15.77
C LYS A 100 5.26 -10.10 -14.34
N THR A 101 4.03 -10.19 -13.87
CA THR A 101 3.71 -10.35 -12.43
C THR A 101 3.68 -11.79 -11.90
N TYR A 102 3.78 -12.82 -12.76
CA TYR A 102 3.71 -14.23 -12.34
C TYR A 102 4.57 -14.55 -11.10
N ASN A 103 4.06 -15.35 -10.15
CA ASN A 103 4.89 -15.96 -9.11
C ASN A 103 5.58 -17.20 -9.68
N VAL A 104 6.61 -17.71 -9.00
CA VAL A 104 7.38 -18.86 -9.52
C VAL A 104 6.49 -20.10 -9.71
N ASP A 105 5.51 -20.31 -8.83
CA ASP A 105 4.60 -21.45 -8.81
C ASP A 105 3.20 -21.16 -9.37
N ARG A 106 2.88 -19.90 -9.70
CA ARG A 106 1.54 -19.48 -10.17
C ARG A 106 1.62 -18.41 -11.26
N GLN A 107 0.91 -18.64 -12.37
CA GLN A 107 0.78 -17.66 -13.44
C GLN A 107 -0.01 -16.40 -13.04
N VAL A 108 -1.08 -16.58 -12.25
CA VAL A 108 -1.82 -15.48 -11.61
C VAL A 108 -1.33 -15.41 -10.16
N PRO A 109 -0.63 -14.32 -9.78
CA PRO A 109 0.05 -14.24 -8.50
C PRO A 109 -0.89 -13.82 -7.36
N ASP A 110 -0.38 -13.78 -6.12
CA ASP A 110 -0.95 -12.96 -5.04
C ASP A 110 -0.07 -11.76 -4.66
N SER A 111 -0.55 -10.95 -3.72
CA SER A 111 0.18 -9.80 -3.18
C SER A 111 1.50 -10.22 -2.50
N ALA A 112 1.58 -11.39 -1.83
CA ALA A 112 2.79 -11.79 -1.10
C ALA A 112 3.97 -12.13 -2.01
N GLY A 113 3.76 -13.01 -2.99
CA GLY A 113 4.80 -13.38 -3.93
C GLY A 113 5.23 -12.20 -4.81
N THR A 114 4.30 -11.29 -5.16
CA THR A 114 4.64 -10.06 -5.88
C THR A 114 5.39 -9.05 -5.02
N ALA A 115 5.04 -8.87 -3.74
CA ALA A 115 5.77 -8.01 -2.81
C ALA A 115 7.24 -8.40 -2.69
N THR A 116 7.52 -9.70 -2.60
CA THR A 116 8.90 -10.21 -2.62
C THR A 116 9.62 -9.82 -3.92
N ALA A 117 8.92 -9.85 -5.06
CA ALA A 117 9.51 -9.47 -6.35
C ALA A 117 9.84 -7.97 -6.41
N TYR A 118 8.89 -7.08 -6.14
CA TYR A 118 9.10 -5.63 -6.32
C TYR A 118 9.82 -4.95 -5.14
N LEU A 119 9.79 -5.53 -3.93
CA LEU A 119 10.50 -4.98 -2.76
C LEU A 119 11.85 -5.64 -2.52
N CYS A 120 12.02 -6.93 -2.83
CA CYS A 120 13.29 -7.63 -2.61
C CYS A 120 14.10 -7.85 -3.90
N GLY A 121 13.45 -7.83 -5.07
CA GLY A 121 14.10 -8.09 -6.36
C GLY A 121 14.24 -9.58 -6.69
N VAL A 122 13.51 -10.45 -5.98
CA VAL A 122 13.51 -11.91 -6.19
C VAL A 122 12.07 -12.39 -6.25
N LYS A 123 11.72 -13.21 -7.26
CA LYS A 123 10.37 -13.81 -7.30
C LYS A 123 10.23 -14.89 -6.22
N GLY A 124 9.14 -14.80 -5.46
CA GLY A 124 8.74 -15.79 -4.46
C GLY A 124 7.64 -16.73 -4.95
N ASN A 125 7.25 -17.66 -4.08
CA ASN A 125 6.06 -18.50 -4.27
C ASN A 125 4.81 -17.78 -3.74
N TYR A 126 3.66 -18.18 -4.24
CA TYR A 126 2.35 -17.71 -3.82
C TYR A 126 2.18 -17.80 -2.29
N ARG A 127 1.66 -16.74 -1.66
CA ARG A 127 1.44 -16.58 -0.20
C ARG A 127 2.69 -16.55 0.69
N THR A 128 3.89 -16.50 0.12
CA THR A 128 5.15 -16.33 0.86
C THR A 128 5.69 -14.91 0.71
N ILE A 129 6.28 -14.35 1.77
CA ILE A 129 6.73 -12.95 1.85
C ILE A 129 8.21 -12.94 2.22
N GLY A 130 9.02 -12.21 1.44
CA GLY A 130 10.42 -11.96 1.79
C GLY A 130 11.29 -13.22 1.79
N VAL A 131 10.83 -14.31 1.17
CA VAL A 131 11.59 -15.55 1.04
C VAL A 131 11.66 -15.99 -0.43
N SER A 132 12.74 -16.65 -0.80
CA SER A 132 12.95 -17.18 -2.15
C SER A 132 11.96 -18.31 -2.46
N ALA A 133 11.83 -18.66 -3.74
CA ALA A 133 10.99 -19.77 -4.17
C ALA A 133 11.48 -21.17 -3.71
N ALA A 134 12.60 -21.27 -3.00
CA ALA A 134 12.99 -22.50 -2.30
C ALA A 134 12.15 -22.74 -1.04
N ALA A 135 11.60 -21.69 -0.42
CA ALA A 135 10.66 -21.82 0.69
C ALA A 135 9.30 -22.36 0.20
N ARG A 136 8.53 -22.98 1.11
CA ARG A 136 7.23 -23.60 0.79
C ARG A 136 6.14 -23.00 1.67
N TYR A 137 5.01 -22.71 1.03
CA TYR A 137 3.86 -22.13 1.71
C TYR A 137 3.48 -22.95 2.95
N ASN A 138 3.33 -22.26 4.08
CA ASN A 138 2.93 -22.82 5.37
C ASN A 138 3.88 -23.90 5.94
N GLN A 139 5.14 -23.96 5.49
CA GLN A 139 6.15 -24.88 6.02
C GLN A 139 7.29 -24.09 6.68
N CYS A 140 7.16 -23.82 7.99
CA CYS A 140 8.10 -22.95 8.72
C CYS A 140 9.57 -23.39 8.60
N ASN A 141 9.82 -24.70 8.64
CA ASN A 141 11.15 -25.30 8.50
C ASN A 141 11.86 -24.99 7.16
N THR A 142 11.14 -24.46 6.17
CA THR A 142 11.72 -24.03 4.87
C THR A 142 12.06 -22.54 4.80
N THR A 143 11.88 -21.79 5.90
CA THR A 143 12.15 -20.34 5.95
C THR A 143 13.66 -20.05 6.00
N SER A 144 14.36 -20.73 6.91
CA SER A 144 15.76 -20.42 7.21
C SER A 144 16.69 -20.68 6.02
N GLY A 145 17.52 -19.68 5.69
CA GLY A 145 18.43 -19.70 4.55
C GLY A 145 17.80 -19.26 3.23
N ASN A 146 16.48 -19.01 3.21
CA ASN A 146 15.75 -18.57 2.03
C ASN A 146 15.29 -17.11 2.13
N GLU A 147 15.64 -16.38 3.19
CA GLU A 147 15.29 -14.97 3.38
C GLU A 147 15.95 -14.08 2.31
N VAL A 148 15.17 -13.16 1.74
CA VAL A 148 15.66 -12.19 0.74
C VAL A 148 15.44 -10.77 1.23
N THR A 149 16.52 -9.99 1.32
CA THR A 149 16.49 -8.65 1.91
C THR A 149 15.82 -7.61 1.00
N SER A 150 14.84 -6.89 1.53
CA SER A 150 14.15 -5.81 0.81
C SER A 150 15.07 -4.62 0.48
N VAL A 151 14.67 -3.80 -0.50
CA VAL A 151 15.31 -2.52 -0.82
C VAL A 151 15.17 -1.56 0.37
N MET A 152 14.04 -1.61 1.09
CA MET A 152 13.84 -0.82 2.29
C MET A 152 14.87 -1.16 3.38
N ASN A 153 15.08 -2.45 3.67
CA ASN A 153 16.07 -2.90 4.65
C ASN A 153 17.50 -2.50 4.21
N ARG A 154 17.82 -2.59 2.92
CA ARG A 154 19.08 -2.09 2.34
C ARG A 154 19.23 -0.58 2.50
N ALA A 155 18.18 0.21 2.26
CA ALA A 155 18.17 1.65 2.48
C ALA A 155 18.42 2.00 3.96
N LYS A 156 17.79 1.25 4.87
CA LYS A 156 17.97 1.36 6.31
C LYS A 156 19.43 1.13 6.71
N LYS A 157 20.05 0.04 6.23
CA LYS A 157 21.47 -0.28 6.44
C LYS A 157 22.42 0.78 5.86
N ALA A 158 22.00 1.50 4.82
CA ALA A 158 22.74 2.63 4.25
C ALA A 158 22.55 3.96 5.03
N GLY A 159 21.84 3.94 6.17
CA GLY A 159 21.57 5.11 7.01
C GLY A 159 20.44 6.01 6.51
N LYS A 160 19.63 5.56 5.54
CA LYS A 160 18.44 6.28 5.09
C LYS A 160 17.28 6.02 6.04
N SER A 161 16.40 7.00 6.19
CA SER A 161 15.12 6.79 6.86
C SER A 161 14.23 5.88 6.03
N VAL A 162 13.30 5.18 6.66
CA VAL A 162 12.41 4.25 5.96
C VAL A 162 10.95 4.41 6.38
N GLY A 163 10.02 4.36 5.43
CA GLY A 163 8.60 4.50 5.70
C GLY A 163 7.76 3.45 5.01
N VAL A 164 6.72 2.99 5.71
CA VAL A 164 5.63 2.17 5.18
C VAL A 164 4.33 2.90 5.46
N VAL A 165 3.57 3.18 4.42
CA VAL A 165 2.23 3.77 4.47
C VAL A 165 1.31 2.86 3.69
N THR A 166 0.18 2.45 4.27
CA THR A 166 -0.81 1.62 3.59
C THR A 166 -2.22 1.92 4.11
N THR A 167 -3.24 1.78 3.28
CA THR A 167 -4.64 1.73 3.78
C THR A 167 -5.05 0.36 4.31
N SER A 168 -4.22 -0.68 4.14
CA SER A 168 -4.47 -1.99 4.75
C SER A 168 -3.84 -2.07 6.15
N ARG A 169 -3.96 -3.23 6.80
CA ARG A 169 -3.11 -3.59 7.94
C ARG A 169 -1.64 -3.42 7.57
N VAL A 170 -0.84 -2.81 8.44
CA VAL A 170 0.62 -2.72 8.20
C VAL A 170 1.30 -4.10 8.15
N GLN A 171 0.63 -5.14 8.67
CA GLN A 171 1.00 -6.56 8.62
C GLN A 171 0.50 -7.29 7.36
N HIS A 172 -0.22 -6.61 6.47
CA HIS A 172 -0.70 -7.18 5.21
C HIS A 172 0.46 -7.51 4.25
N ALA A 173 0.20 -8.31 3.22
CA ALA A 173 1.26 -8.91 2.42
C ALA A 173 2.19 -7.92 1.71
N SER A 174 1.64 -6.85 1.13
CA SER A 174 2.40 -5.81 0.43
C SER A 174 3.34 -5.04 1.36
N PRO A 175 2.87 -4.40 2.47
CA PRO A 175 3.76 -3.71 3.39
C PRO A 175 4.74 -4.67 4.08
N ALA A 176 4.28 -5.89 4.42
CA ALA A 176 5.12 -6.91 5.02
C ALA A 176 6.30 -7.32 4.13
N GLY A 177 6.20 -7.27 2.80
CA GLY A 177 7.34 -7.52 1.91
C GLY A 177 8.51 -6.56 2.11
N ALA A 178 8.29 -5.42 2.78
CA ALA A 178 9.35 -4.47 3.09
C ALA A 178 10.20 -4.90 4.29
N TYR A 179 9.69 -5.70 5.21
CA TYR A 179 10.36 -6.00 6.49
C TYR A 179 10.28 -7.46 6.96
N ALA A 180 9.30 -8.24 6.53
CA ALA A 180 9.03 -9.58 7.02
C ALA A 180 9.60 -10.68 6.10
N HIS A 181 9.91 -11.80 6.72
CA HIS A 181 10.27 -13.07 6.10
C HIS A 181 9.32 -14.14 6.65
N THR A 182 8.35 -14.58 5.85
CA THR A 182 7.37 -15.59 6.28
C THR A 182 6.93 -16.48 5.12
N VAL A 183 6.74 -17.77 5.43
CA VAL A 183 6.18 -18.75 4.52
C VAL A 183 4.65 -18.73 4.47
N ASN A 184 3.99 -17.93 5.31
CA ASN A 184 2.55 -17.78 5.28
C ASN A 184 2.16 -16.34 5.61
N ARG A 185 1.65 -15.63 4.60
CA ARG A 185 1.15 -14.26 4.72
C ARG A 185 -0.01 -14.05 5.70
N ASN A 186 -0.62 -15.13 6.20
CA ASN A 186 -1.74 -15.05 7.15
C ASN A 186 -1.29 -15.10 8.61
N TRP A 187 0.01 -15.16 8.90
CA TRP A 187 0.54 -15.15 10.27
C TRP A 187 0.67 -13.71 10.78
N TYR A 188 -0.45 -13.01 10.94
CA TYR A 188 -0.46 -11.60 11.31
C TYR A 188 -0.03 -11.41 12.77
N SER A 189 -0.59 -12.20 13.69
CA SER A 189 -0.13 -12.30 15.09
C SER A 189 0.25 -13.74 15.47
N ASP A 190 0.72 -13.92 16.70
CA ASP A 190 1.04 -15.23 17.27
C ASP A 190 -0.19 -16.16 17.36
N ALA A 191 -1.40 -15.59 17.41
CA ALA A 191 -2.64 -16.35 17.41
C ALA A 191 -2.90 -17.10 16.10
N ASP A 192 -2.32 -16.62 14.99
CA ASP A 192 -2.42 -17.21 13.66
C ASP A 192 -1.34 -18.27 13.38
N LEU A 193 -0.29 -18.32 14.22
CA LEU A 193 0.80 -19.29 14.08
C LEU A 193 0.36 -20.67 14.59
N PRO A 194 0.49 -21.73 13.79
CA PRO A 194 0.31 -23.08 14.29
C PRO A 194 1.47 -23.45 15.25
N ALA A 195 1.20 -24.36 16.19
CA ALA A 195 2.14 -24.70 17.28
C ALA A 195 3.50 -25.23 16.77
N ASP A 196 3.49 -25.92 15.63
CA ASP A 196 4.71 -26.39 14.97
C ASP A 196 5.56 -25.21 14.46
N ALA A 197 4.95 -24.20 13.83
CA ALA A 197 5.65 -23.00 13.36
C ALA A 197 6.29 -22.22 14.51
N GLN A 198 5.63 -22.13 15.67
CA GLN A 198 6.21 -21.52 16.87
C GLN A 198 7.43 -22.32 17.36
N THR A 199 7.35 -23.65 17.32
CA THR A 199 8.45 -24.55 17.72
C THR A 199 9.67 -24.42 16.80
N TYR A 200 9.44 -24.25 15.48
CA TYR A 200 10.50 -24.01 14.50
C TYR A 200 11.03 -22.57 14.51
N GLY A 201 10.51 -21.70 15.38
CA GLY A 201 11.00 -20.33 15.55
C GLY A 201 10.50 -19.33 14.52
N CYS A 202 9.45 -19.64 13.74
CA CYS A 202 8.81 -18.64 12.90
C CYS A 202 8.12 -17.60 13.77
N GLN A 203 8.34 -16.33 13.43
CA GLN A 203 7.73 -15.19 14.10
C GLN A 203 6.53 -14.68 13.29
N ASP A 204 5.51 -14.20 13.99
CA ASP A 204 4.38 -13.52 13.37
C ASP A 204 4.80 -12.18 12.75
N ILE A 205 4.05 -11.72 11.75
CA ILE A 205 4.37 -10.52 10.98
C ILE A 205 4.40 -9.28 11.89
N ALA A 206 3.49 -9.16 12.87
CA ALA A 206 3.51 -8.06 13.83
C ALA A 206 4.78 -8.04 14.69
N THR A 207 5.26 -9.19 15.17
CA THR A 207 6.55 -9.29 15.87
C THR A 207 7.71 -8.91 14.93
N GLN A 208 7.69 -9.35 13.67
CA GLN A 208 8.71 -9.01 12.69
C GLN A 208 8.73 -7.52 12.33
N LEU A 209 7.58 -6.84 12.33
CA LEU A 209 7.48 -5.39 12.14
C LEU A 209 8.35 -4.66 13.18
N VAL A 210 8.24 -5.02 14.46
CA VAL A 210 8.98 -4.36 15.54
C VAL A 210 10.45 -4.78 15.60
N ASN A 211 10.77 -6.03 15.25
CA ASN A 211 12.12 -6.58 15.42
C ASN A 211 13.02 -6.45 14.18
N ASN A 212 12.50 -6.70 12.97
CA ASN A 212 13.31 -6.63 11.75
C ASN A 212 13.58 -5.18 11.31
N MET A 213 12.82 -4.24 11.87
CA MET A 213 13.05 -2.80 11.72
C MET A 213 13.84 -2.21 12.90
N ASP A 214 14.66 -2.98 13.60
CA ASP A 214 15.44 -2.49 14.75
C ASP A 214 16.82 -1.94 14.30
N ILE A 215 16.80 -0.83 13.56
CA ILE A 215 18.00 -0.03 13.24
C ILE A 215 17.64 1.41 13.59
N ASP A 216 18.52 2.08 14.34
CA ASP A 216 18.35 3.44 14.84
C ASP A 216 18.48 4.50 13.73
N VAL A 217 17.52 4.48 12.82
CA VAL A 217 17.25 5.55 11.85
C VAL A 217 15.75 5.81 11.86
N ARG A 218 15.39 7.08 11.63
CA ARG A 218 13.99 7.53 11.59
C ARG A 218 13.16 6.59 10.73
N HIS A 219 12.03 6.14 11.25
CA HIS A 219 11.10 5.33 10.49
C HIS A 219 9.65 5.62 10.81
N VAL A 220 8.81 5.42 9.80
CA VAL A 220 7.39 5.74 9.82
C VAL A 220 6.59 4.50 9.43
N ILE A 221 5.57 4.16 10.20
CA ILE A 221 4.68 3.01 9.99
C ILE A 221 3.26 3.55 10.11
N LEU A 222 2.53 3.67 9.00
CA LEU A 222 1.17 4.23 8.98
C LEU A 222 0.22 3.28 8.26
N GLY A 223 -0.91 2.99 8.88
CA GLY A 223 -1.98 2.19 8.30
C GLY A 223 -2.92 1.62 9.35
N GLY A 224 -3.54 0.48 9.08
CA GLY A 224 -4.35 -0.24 10.07
C GLY A 224 -3.57 -1.33 10.82
N GLY A 225 -4.27 -2.14 11.60
CA GLY A 225 -3.74 -3.37 12.19
C GLY A 225 -3.42 -3.29 13.69
N ARG A 226 -4.16 -2.48 14.46
CA ARG A 226 -3.98 -2.38 15.92
C ARG A 226 -4.15 -3.73 16.62
N MET A 227 -5.14 -4.54 16.23
CA MET A 227 -5.52 -5.74 16.99
C MET A 227 -4.38 -6.76 17.12
N TYR A 228 -3.46 -6.82 16.16
CA TYR A 228 -2.32 -7.75 16.15
C TYR A 228 -1.17 -7.33 17.06
N MET A 229 -1.21 -6.10 17.59
CA MET A 229 -0.14 -5.51 18.39
C MET A 229 -0.38 -5.60 19.90
N PHE A 230 -1.62 -5.88 20.32
CA PHE A 230 -2.04 -5.85 21.72
C PHE A 230 -2.47 -7.23 22.26
N PRO A 231 -2.30 -7.49 23.56
CA PRO A 231 -2.75 -8.70 24.22
C PRO A 231 -4.24 -9.00 24.03
N GLU A 232 -4.59 -10.29 24.04
CA GLU A 232 -5.98 -10.76 24.02
C GLU A 232 -6.85 -10.05 25.06
N GLY A 233 -7.97 -9.48 24.61
CA GLY A 233 -8.93 -8.77 25.47
C GLY A 233 -8.59 -7.30 25.77
N THR A 234 -7.51 -6.76 25.21
CA THR A 234 -7.22 -5.32 25.28
C THR A 234 -8.27 -4.55 24.45
N PRO A 235 -9.05 -3.62 25.03
CA PRO A 235 -10.04 -2.84 24.28
C PRO A 235 -9.38 -1.96 23.22
N ASP A 236 -9.96 -1.91 22.02
CA ASP A 236 -9.53 -0.98 20.98
C ASP A 236 -9.88 0.47 21.38
N PRO A 237 -8.99 1.45 21.20
CA PRO A 237 -9.23 2.83 21.62
C PRO A 237 -10.41 3.50 20.91
N GLU A 238 -10.73 3.09 19.68
CA GLU A 238 -11.82 3.65 18.89
C GLU A 238 -13.11 2.85 19.06
N TYR A 239 -12.99 1.53 19.24
CA TYR A 239 -14.12 0.61 19.43
C TYR A 239 -14.08 -0.12 20.78
N PRO A 240 -14.09 0.58 21.92
CA PRO A 240 -13.86 -0.02 23.23
C PRO A 240 -14.93 -1.03 23.67
N TYR A 241 -16.11 -1.00 23.04
CA TYR A 241 -17.24 -1.86 23.36
C TYR A 241 -17.45 -3.02 22.37
N ASP A 242 -16.69 -3.08 21.27
CA ASP A 242 -16.76 -4.19 20.32
C ASP A 242 -15.66 -5.22 20.61
N VAL A 243 -16.08 -6.36 21.16
CA VAL A 243 -15.18 -7.46 21.51
C VAL A 243 -14.42 -8.02 20.30
N ASN A 244 -14.95 -7.88 19.08
CA ASN A 244 -14.31 -8.37 17.86
C ASN A 244 -13.15 -7.48 17.40
N GLN A 245 -13.01 -6.28 17.95
CA GLN A 245 -11.91 -5.35 17.65
C GLN A 245 -10.79 -5.39 18.69
N THR A 246 -10.96 -6.19 19.75
CA THR A 246 -9.97 -6.28 20.83
C THR A 246 -8.65 -6.86 20.33
N GLY A 247 -7.57 -6.59 21.07
CA GLY A 247 -6.28 -7.22 20.84
C GLY A 247 -6.41 -8.76 20.78
N VAL A 248 -5.59 -9.41 19.96
CA VAL A 248 -5.69 -10.86 19.71
C VAL A 248 -4.46 -11.65 20.13
N ARG A 249 -3.41 -11.01 20.66
CA ARG A 249 -2.15 -11.68 20.96
C ARG A 249 -2.27 -12.62 22.17
N LYS A 250 -1.92 -13.89 22.01
CA LYS A 250 -1.99 -14.92 23.07
C LYS A 250 -0.73 -14.94 23.93
N ASP A 251 0.39 -14.44 23.40
CA ASP A 251 1.65 -14.26 24.11
C ASP A 251 1.65 -13.12 25.16
N LYS A 252 0.55 -12.39 25.28
CA LYS A 252 0.34 -11.26 26.21
C LYS A 252 1.32 -10.10 26.03
N ARG A 253 1.96 -9.99 24.86
CA ARG A 253 2.88 -8.90 24.55
C ARG A 253 2.16 -7.66 24.05
N ASN A 254 2.66 -6.49 24.45
CA ASN A 254 2.27 -5.21 23.87
C ASN A 254 3.38 -4.73 22.95
N LEU A 255 3.25 -5.02 21.66
CA LEU A 255 4.29 -4.74 20.67
C LEU A 255 4.48 -3.24 20.42
N VAL A 256 3.43 -2.43 20.59
CA VAL A 256 3.55 -0.96 20.51
C VAL A 256 4.47 -0.45 21.62
N GLN A 257 4.24 -0.92 22.85
CA GLN A 257 5.06 -0.54 23.99
C GLN A 257 6.51 -1.02 23.84
N GLU A 258 6.72 -2.25 23.37
CA GLU A 258 8.06 -2.77 23.06
C GLU A 258 8.76 -1.91 22.00
N TRP A 259 8.05 -1.51 20.95
CA TRP A 259 8.59 -0.65 19.90
C TRP A 259 8.96 0.75 20.40
N GLN A 260 8.10 1.37 21.22
CA GLN A 260 8.39 2.68 21.83
C GLN A 260 9.60 2.63 22.78
N ALA A 261 9.74 1.55 23.55
CA ALA A 261 10.85 1.38 24.48
C ALA A 261 12.23 1.25 23.79
N LYS A 262 12.25 0.76 22.54
CA LYS A 262 13.49 0.60 21.76
C LYS A 262 14.02 1.90 21.15
N HIS A 263 13.16 2.91 20.97
CA HIS A 263 13.47 4.05 20.11
C HIS A 263 13.24 5.38 20.83
N GLN A 264 14.30 6.17 21.01
CA GLN A 264 14.17 7.53 21.52
C GLN A 264 13.43 8.41 20.50
N GLY A 265 12.47 9.21 20.96
CA GLY A 265 11.62 10.04 20.10
C GLY A 265 10.54 9.25 19.34
N ALA A 266 10.18 8.06 19.84
CA ALA A 266 9.08 7.26 19.30
C ALA A 266 7.72 7.73 19.80
N GLN A 267 6.82 7.95 18.86
CA GLN A 267 5.44 8.31 19.11
C GLN A 267 4.50 7.30 18.45
N TYR A 268 3.56 6.80 19.24
CA TYR A 268 2.43 6.02 18.77
C TYR A 268 1.20 6.91 18.72
N VAL A 269 0.44 6.81 17.64
CA VAL A 269 -0.82 7.53 17.40
C VAL A 269 -1.84 6.56 16.83
N TRP A 270 -3.13 6.83 17.05
CA TRP A 270 -4.20 5.98 16.54
C TRP A 270 -5.32 6.75 15.83
N ASN A 271 -5.25 8.08 15.81
CA ASN A 271 -6.21 8.94 15.11
C ASN A 271 -5.51 10.02 14.28
N ARG A 272 -6.27 10.66 13.40
CA ARG A 272 -5.83 11.71 12.46
C ARG A 272 -5.22 12.91 13.17
N THR A 273 -5.85 13.40 14.24
CA THR A 273 -5.40 14.63 14.91
C THR A 273 -4.03 14.43 15.55
N GLU A 274 -3.85 13.31 16.25
CA GLU A 274 -2.56 12.93 16.83
C GLU A 274 -1.49 12.72 15.75
N LEU A 275 -1.84 12.12 14.60
CA LEU A 275 -0.91 11.97 13.48
C LEU A 275 -0.36 13.32 13.01
N LEU A 276 -1.25 14.29 12.74
CA LEU A 276 -0.84 15.60 12.23
C LEU A 276 0.04 16.36 13.24
N GLN A 277 -0.27 16.22 14.53
CA GLN A 277 0.54 16.80 15.60
C GLN A 277 1.93 16.12 15.69
N ALA A 278 1.97 14.79 15.69
CA ALA A 278 3.20 14.02 15.77
C ALA A 278 4.12 14.27 14.57
N ALA A 279 3.56 14.34 13.36
CA ALA A 279 4.31 14.63 12.14
C ALA A 279 4.94 16.03 12.17
N SER A 280 4.27 17.00 12.77
CA SER A 280 4.76 18.38 12.91
C SER A 280 5.80 18.56 14.03
N ASP A 281 5.82 17.68 15.03
CA ASP A 281 6.76 17.76 16.13
C ASP A 281 8.17 17.32 15.68
N SER A 282 9.13 18.23 15.81
CA SER A 282 10.54 18.01 15.45
C SER A 282 11.26 16.97 16.32
N SER A 283 10.78 16.75 17.55
CA SER A 283 11.32 15.76 18.49
C SER A 283 10.97 14.32 18.08
N VAL A 284 9.92 14.15 17.28
CA VAL A 284 9.51 12.85 16.75
C VAL A 284 10.49 12.39 15.68
N THR A 285 11.13 11.26 15.97
CA THR A 285 12.07 10.56 15.10
C THR A 285 11.45 9.30 14.53
N HIS A 286 10.56 8.67 15.28
CA HIS A 286 9.92 7.42 14.98
C HIS A 286 8.42 7.56 15.17
N LEU A 287 7.64 7.20 14.16
CA LEU A 287 6.19 7.40 14.18
C LEU A 287 5.47 6.12 13.76
N MET A 288 4.63 5.61 14.66
CA MET A 288 3.73 4.50 14.38
C MET A 288 2.29 4.99 14.51
N GLY A 289 1.56 5.01 13.40
CA GLY A 289 0.15 5.36 13.33
C GLY A 289 -0.68 4.16 12.92
N LEU A 290 -1.50 3.64 13.84
CA LEU A 290 -2.39 2.51 13.57
C LEU A 290 -3.85 2.97 13.72
N PHE A 291 -4.52 3.19 12.60
CA PHE A 291 -5.78 3.94 12.53
C PHE A 291 -7.04 3.07 12.60
N GLU A 292 -6.92 1.75 12.40
CA GLU A 292 -8.03 0.81 12.55
C GLU A 292 -7.56 -0.51 13.19
N PRO A 293 -8.45 -1.31 13.80
CA PRO A 293 -8.12 -2.62 14.36
C PRO A 293 -7.53 -3.57 13.32
N ALA A 294 -8.13 -3.59 12.13
CA ALA A 294 -7.71 -4.36 10.97
C ALA A 294 -7.37 -3.44 9.79
N ASP A 295 -7.99 -3.61 8.62
CA ASP A 295 -7.76 -2.73 7.47
C ASP A 295 -8.44 -1.37 7.69
N MET A 296 -7.91 -0.29 7.10
CA MET A 296 -8.59 1.01 7.18
C MET A 296 -9.91 0.98 6.41
N LYS A 297 -10.86 1.83 6.83
CA LYS A 297 -12.12 2.00 6.10
C LYS A 297 -11.86 2.45 4.65
N TYR A 298 -12.71 2.02 3.72
CA TYR A 298 -12.70 2.58 2.36
C TYR A 298 -12.92 4.09 2.42
N ASN A 299 -12.25 4.85 1.54
CA ASN A 299 -12.31 6.32 1.52
C ASN A 299 -13.75 6.89 1.48
N VAL A 300 -14.70 6.18 0.88
CA VAL A 300 -16.13 6.60 0.82
C VAL A 300 -16.90 6.37 2.13
N GLN A 301 -16.36 5.56 3.04
CA GLN A 301 -16.93 5.21 4.36
C GLN A 301 -16.12 5.77 5.52
N GLN A 302 -15.01 6.45 5.21
CA GLN A 302 -14.04 6.92 6.18
C GLN A 302 -14.60 8.07 7.01
N ASP A 303 -14.35 8.06 8.32
CA ASP A 303 -14.60 9.23 9.15
C ASP A 303 -13.40 10.17 9.05
N HIS A 304 -13.52 11.22 8.22
CA HIS A 304 -12.44 12.18 8.00
C HIS A 304 -12.03 12.99 9.24
N THR A 305 -12.74 12.89 10.36
CA THR A 305 -12.33 13.48 11.63
C THR A 305 -11.39 12.57 12.41
N MET A 306 -11.59 11.25 12.32
CA MET A 306 -10.86 10.23 13.08
C MET A 306 -9.73 9.58 12.28
N ASP A 307 -9.97 9.33 11.00
CA ASP A 307 -9.10 8.56 10.13
C ASP A 307 -8.36 9.49 9.15
N PRO A 308 -7.02 9.43 9.05
CA PRO A 308 -6.28 10.19 8.04
C PRO A 308 -6.45 9.56 6.65
N THR A 309 -6.50 10.40 5.62
CA THR A 309 -6.49 9.90 4.23
C THR A 309 -5.11 9.34 3.85
N LEU A 310 -5.03 8.55 2.78
CA LEU A 310 -3.75 8.08 2.25
C LEU A 310 -2.81 9.24 1.87
N GLU A 311 -3.36 10.34 1.39
CA GLU A 311 -2.62 11.58 1.11
C GLU A 311 -2.03 12.18 2.38
N GLU A 312 -2.83 12.34 3.44
CA GLU A 312 -2.37 12.88 4.73
C GLU A 312 -1.33 11.97 5.40
N MET A 313 -1.51 10.64 5.35
CA MET A 313 -0.50 9.70 5.84
C MET A 313 0.81 9.81 5.05
N THR A 314 0.73 9.95 3.73
CA THR A 314 1.91 10.12 2.88
C THR A 314 2.64 11.42 3.19
N GLU A 315 1.89 12.52 3.37
CA GLU A 315 2.46 13.82 3.73
C GLU A 315 3.13 13.77 5.11
N ALA A 316 2.45 13.20 6.12
CA ALA A 316 3.01 13.01 7.45
C ALA A 316 4.31 12.18 7.42
N ALA A 317 4.34 11.10 6.62
CA ALA A 317 5.55 10.31 6.43
C ALA A 317 6.67 11.14 5.80
N LEU A 318 6.38 11.91 4.76
CA LEU A 318 7.37 12.79 4.11
C LEU A 318 7.92 13.85 5.08
N GLN A 319 7.09 14.43 5.94
CA GLN A 319 7.51 15.43 6.94
C GLN A 319 8.53 14.85 7.94
N VAL A 320 8.36 13.59 8.36
CA VAL A 320 9.29 12.93 9.30
C VAL A 320 10.54 12.41 8.57
N LEU A 321 10.37 11.75 7.42
CA LEU A 321 11.47 11.08 6.70
C LEU A 321 12.44 12.05 6.03
N SER A 322 11.93 13.18 5.51
CA SER A 322 12.73 14.19 4.80
C SER A 322 13.77 14.87 5.67
N ARG A 323 13.63 14.80 7.00
CA ARG A 323 14.57 15.35 7.99
C ARG A 323 15.94 14.67 7.96
N ASN A 324 16.05 13.47 7.40
CA ASN A 324 17.33 12.78 7.31
C ASN A 324 18.13 13.27 6.09
N PRO A 325 19.34 13.84 6.30
CA PRO A 325 20.16 14.35 5.20
C PRO A 325 20.63 13.25 4.24
N ARG A 326 20.67 11.98 4.67
CA ARG A 326 21.00 10.82 3.82
C ARG A 326 19.85 10.41 2.90
N GLY A 327 18.67 11.00 3.07
CA GLY A 327 17.45 10.69 2.32
C GLY A 327 16.67 9.53 2.91
N PHE A 328 15.68 9.05 2.14
CA PHE A 328 14.73 8.05 2.61
C PHE A 328 14.28 7.05 1.54
N TYR A 329 13.72 5.93 1.99
CA TYR A 329 12.89 5.03 1.20
C TYR A 329 11.46 5.09 1.75
N LEU A 330 10.45 5.28 0.89
CA LEU A 330 9.05 5.32 1.28
C LEU A 330 8.25 4.35 0.39
N PHE A 331 7.52 3.44 1.02
CA PHE A 331 6.50 2.61 0.40
C PHE A 331 5.12 3.17 0.72
N VAL A 332 4.29 3.36 -0.30
CA VAL A 332 2.90 3.84 -0.17
C VAL A 332 1.98 2.89 -0.92
N GLU A 333 0.97 2.35 -0.24
CA GLU A 333 -0.09 1.50 -0.80
C GLU A 333 -1.48 2.09 -0.55
#